data_AF-A0A1E5CWF9-F1
#
_entry.id   AF-A0A1E5CWF9-F1
#
_cell.length_a   1.000
_cell.length_b   1.000
_cell.length_c   1.000
_cell.angle_alpha   90.00
_cell.angle_beta   90.00
_cell.angle_gamma   90.00
#
_symmetry.space_group_name_H-M   'P 1'
#
loop_
_entity.id
_entity.type
_entity.pdbx_description
1 polymer ?
#
loop_
_entity_poly.entity_id
_entity_poly.type
_entity_poly.pdbx_seq_one_letter_code
_entity_poly.pdbx_strand_id
1 'polypeptide(L)'
;MNIDNIKMLPNIITETSDLESQFKDLFGSSEASNAKSVIYFFRSVRPVPRLRGESDILYIGKTKQSIKGRYLQYAKHLATGSSGCFYRYIIDNYGGLRLGFVIVDNPNEMEKYYFKEYRAAYLENPPKSKVG
;
A
#
# COMPACT_ATOMS: atom_id res chain seq x y z
N MET A 1 12.85 -8.78 -6.16
CA MET A 1 12.48 -7.85 -5.08
C MET A 1 12.54 -8.57 -3.75
N ASN A 2 13.55 -8.24 -2.94
CA ASN A 2 13.65 -8.78 -1.58
C ASN A 2 12.55 -8.14 -0.71
N ILE A 3 11.59 -8.95 -0.29
CA ILE A 3 10.43 -8.54 0.53
C ILE A 3 10.34 -9.33 1.82
N ASP A 4 11.42 -10.03 2.18
CA ASP A 4 11.42 -11.01 3.27
C ASP A 4 11.21 -10.37 4.65
N ASN A 5 11.37 -9.05 4.72
CA ASN A 5 11.21 -8.24 5.94
C ASN A 5 9.95 -7.36 5.95
N ILE A 6 8.98 -7.61 5.06
CA ILE A 6 7.72 -6.85 5.09
C ILE A 6 6.94 -7.22 6.37
N LYS A 7 6.75 -6.22 7.23
CA LYS A 7 5.78 -6.27 8.33
C LYS A 7 4.41 -5.85 7.81
N MET A 8 3.37 -6.56 8.20
CA MET A 8 1.99 -6.24 7.83
C MET A 8 1.30 -5.48 8.95
N LEU A 9 0.46 -4.49 8.59
CA LEU A 9 -0.54 -3.99 9.52
C LEU A 9 -1.56 -5.11 9.81
N PRO A 10 -2.13 -5.15 11.03
CA PRO A 10 -2.95 -6.28 11.47
C PRO A 10 -4.29 -6.39 10.73
N ASN A 11 -4.85 -5.24 10.31
CA ASN A 11 -6.17 -5.19 9.69
C ASN A 11 -6.09 -5.38 8.17
N ILE A 12 -7.13 -5.99 7.62
CA ILE A 12 -7.35 -6.13 6.17
C ILE A 12 -8.73 -5.57 5.87
N ILE A 13 -8.83 -4.71 4.86
CA ILE A 13 -10.11 -4.17 4.41
C ILE A 13 -10.70 -5.15 3.38
N THR A 14 -11.80 -5.79 3.73
CA THR A 14 -12.48 -6.79 2.87
C THR A 14 -13.86 -6.34 2.39
N GLU A 15 -14.37 -5.23 2.90
CA GLU A 15 -15.70 -4.71 2.58
C GLU A 15 -15.65 -3.23 2.16
N THR A 16 -16.59 -2.82 1.31
CA THR A 16 -16.62 -1.48 0.72
C THR A 16 -17.77 -0.60 1.21
N SER A 17 -18.66 -1.14 2.06
CA SER A 17 -19.84 -0.45 2.59
C SER A 17 -19.49 0.85 3.33
N ASP A 18 -18.48 0.81 4.21
CA ASP A 18 -17.94 1.98 4.91
C ASP A 18 -16.41 2.08 4.76
N LEU A 19 -15.96 2.34 3.54
CA LEU A 19 -14.54 2.34 3.19
C LEU A 19 -13.71 3.39 3.96
N GLU A 20 -14.30 4.53 4.36
CA GLU A 20 -13.58 5.54 5.15
C GLU A 20 -13.25 5.03 6.55
N SER A 21 -14.22 4.45 7.24
CA SER A 21 -14.01 3.88 8.58
C SER A 21 -13.02 2.72 8.54
N GLN A 22 -13.13 1.85 7.54
CA GLN A 22 -12.17 0.76 7.31
C GLN A 22 -10.73 1.27 7.15
N PHE A 23 -10.52 2.38 6.42
CA PHE A 23 -9.20 3.00 6.34
C PHE A 23 -8.74 3.59 7.68
N LYS A 24 -9.64 4.24 8.43
CA LYS A 24 -9.31 4.77 9.76
C LYS A 24 -8.87 3.66 10.70
N ASP A 25 -9.54 2.52 10.68
CA ASP A 25 -9.21 1.36 11.52
C ASP A 25 -7.86 0.76 11.13
N LEU A 26 -7.60 0.61 9.83
CA LEU A 26 -6.30 0.15 9.33
C LEU A 26 -5.14 1.04 9.82
N PHE A 27 -5.26 2.35 9.63
CA PHE A 27 -4.21 3.32 10.00
C PHE A 27 -4.20 3.68 11.49
N GLY A 28 -5.28 3.36 12.22
CA GLY A 28 -5.44 3.64 13.64
C GLY A 28 -4.65 2.71 14.55
N SER A 29 -4.18 1.57 14.03
CA SER A 29 -3.45 0.52 14.74
C SER A 29 -2.17 1.00 15.45
N SER A 30 -1.74 0.24 16.46
CA SER A 30 -0.51 0.52 17.20
C SER A 30 0.73 0.32 16.31
N GLU A 31 0.70 -0.69 15.44
CA GLU A 31 1.72 -0.97 14.42
C GLU A 31 1.88 0.22 13.47
N ALA A 32 0.77 0.79 12.98
CA ALA A 32 0.82 1.98 12.12
C ALA A 32 1.37 3.20 12.84
N SER A 33 1.17 3.29 14.16
CA SER A 33 1.70 4.38 15.01
C SER A 33 3.21 4.25 15.22
N ASN A 34 3.71 3.01 15.35
CA ASN A 34 5.11 2.70 15.62
C ASN A 34 5.97 2.63 14.34
N ALA A 35 5.37 2.37 13.19
CA ALA A 35 6.06 2.26 11.90
C ALA A 35 6.53 3.61 11.36
N LYS A 36 7.70 4.08 11.81
CA LYS A 36 8.36 5.33 11.37
C LYS A 36 9.53 5.05 10.43
N SER A 37 9.83 6.01 9.55
CA SER A 37 10.89 5.90 8.54
C SER A 37 10.77 4.61 7.73
N VAL A 38 9.71 4.51 6.93
CA VAL A 38 9.34 3.28 6.24
C VAL A 38 9.16 3.46 4.74
N ILE A 39 9.39 2.38 4.01
CA ILE A 39 8.72 2.12 2.73
C ILE A 39 7.46 1.31 3.03
N TYR A 40 6.34 1.70 2.45
CA TYR A 40 5.08 0.98 2.57
C TYR A 40 4.52 0.57 1.22
N PHE A 41 3.71 -0.47 1.27
CA PHE A 41 3.14 -1.14 0.12
C PHE A 41 1.65 -1.32 0.36
N PHE A 42 0.81 -0.66 -0.44
CA PHE A 42 -0.58 -1.13 -0.54
C PHE A 42 -0.58 -2.40 -1.34
N ARG A 43 -1.22 -3.43 -0.80
CA ARG A 43 -1.27 -4.74 -1.40
C ARG A 43 -2.71 -5.24 -1.48
N SER A 44 -3.04 -5.94 -2.54
CA SER A 44 -4.27 -6.75 -2.59
C SER A 44 -4.06 -8.06 -1.83
N VAL A 45 -5.15 -8.74 -1.49
CA VAL A 45 -5.08 -10.08 -0.90
C VAL A 45 -4.69 -11.11 -1.97
N ARG A 46 -5.32 -11.03 -3.14
CA ARG A 46 -4.97 -11.83 -4.33
C ARG A 46 -4.13 -11.02 -5.32
N PRO A 47 -3.16 -11.63 -6.02
CA PRO A 47 -2.38 -10.93 -7.03
C PRO A 47 -3.24 -10.37 -8.16
N VAL A 48 -2.79 -9.25 -8.72
CA VAL A 48 -3.42 -8.60 -9.89
C VAL A 48 -2.51 -8.81 -11.10
N PRO A 49 -3.05 -9.09 -12.31
CA PRO A 49 -2.27 -9.25 -13.52
C PRO A 49 -1.39 -8.04 -13.82
N ARG A 50 -0.15 -8.30 -14.24
CA ARG A 50 0.84 -7.30 -14.67
C ARG A 50 1.23 -7.55 -16.13
N LEU A 51 1.96 -6.62 -16.73
CA LEU A 51 2.56 -6.81 -18.06
C LEU A 51 3.39 -8.09 -18.14
N ARG A 52 4.12 -8.43 -17.06
CA ARG A 52 4.75 -9.73 -16.88
C ARG A 52 4.34 -10.36 -15.55
N GLY A 53 3.60 -11.47 -15.61
CA GLY A 53 3.19 -12.22 -14.43
C GLY A 53 2.09 -11.52 -13.63
N GLU A 54 2.13 -11.68 -12.31
CA GLU A 54 1.13 -11.13 -11.39
C GLU A 54 1.82 -10.53 -10.17
N SER A 55 1.21 -9.49 -9.59
CA SER A 55 1.73 -8.85 -8.38
C SER A 55 0.58 -8.44 -7.48
N ASP A 56 0.73 -8.69 -6.19
CA ASP A 56 -0.21 -8.19 -5.19
C ASP A 56 0.12 -6.77 -4.71
N ILE A 57 1.21 -6.14 -5.17
CA ILE A 57 1.56 -4.76 -4.82
C ILE A 57 0.91 -3.77 -5.79
N LEU A 58 0.19 -2.81 -5.22
CA LEU A 58 -0.64 -1.82 -5.91
C LEU A 58 0.00 -0.43 -5.91
N TYR A 59 0.71 -0.10 -4.83
CA TYR A 59 1.38 1.18 -4.63
C TYR A 59 2.62 0.98 -3.78
N ILE A 60 3.70 1.67 -4.14
CA ILE A 60 4.91 1.81 -3.35
C ILE A 60 5.01 3.28 -2.95
N GLY A 61 5.21 3.53 -1.66
CA GLY A 61 5.46 4.88 -1.17
C GLY A 61 6.33 4.88 0.06
N LYS A 62 6.68 6.08 0.51
CA LYS A 62 7.55 6.29 1.67
C LYS A 62 6.98 7.30 2.66
N THR A 63 7.48 7.24 3.89
CA THR A 63 7.28 8.30 4.88
C THR A 63 8.41 8.31 5.91
N LYS A 64 8.86 9.50 6.33
CA LYS A 64 9.72 9.67 7.52
C LYS A 64 8.91 9.67 8.82
N GLN A 65 7.63 10.03 8.73
CA GLN A 65 6.68 9.99 9.85
C GLN A 65 6.16 8.56 10.07
N SER A 66 5.27 8.37 11.04
CA SER A 66 4.55 7.10 11.16
C SER A 66 3.55 6.90 10.03
N ILE A 67 3.16 5.65 9.74
CA ILE A 67 2.08 5.35 8.78
C ILE A 67 0.77 6.02 9.22
N LYS A 68 0.46 5.98 10.52
CA LYS A 68 -0.71 6.68 11.09
C LYS A 68 -0.67 8.18 10.79
N GLY A 69 0.45 8.85 11.10
CA GLY A 69 0.62 10.29 10.84
C GLY A 69 0.53 10.61 9.34
N ARG A 70 1.03 9.72 8.49
CA ARG A 70 0.95 9.85 7.03
C ARG A 70 -0.46 9.74 6.49
N TYR A 71 -1.28 8.81 6.98
CA TYR A 71 -2.51 8.40 6.29
C TYR A 71 -3.82 8.60 7.02
N LEU A 72 -3.84 8.63 8.36
CA LEU A 72 -5.10 8.66 9.11
C LEU A 72 -5.97 9.87 8.73
N GLN A 73 -5.35 11.04 8.56
CA GLN A 73 -6.02 12.27 8.12
C GLN A 73 -6.55 12.23 6.68
N TYR A 74 -6.07 11.30 5.85
CA TYR A 74 -6.46 11.16 4.44
C TYR A 74 -7.38 9.96 4.18
N ALA A 75 -7.91 9.30 5.22
CA ALA A 75 -8.82 8.16 5.07
C ALA A 75 -10.01 8.48 4.16
N LYS A 76 -10.65 9.65 4.33
CA LYS A 76 -11.74 10.12 3.46
C LYS A 76 -11.32 10.26 2.00
N HIS A 77 -10.13 10.80 1.75
CA HIS A 77 -9.63 10.97 0.37
C HIS A 77 -9.34 9.62 -0.29
N LEU A 78 -8.87 8.63 0.46
CA LEU A 78 -8.66 7.27 -0.05
C LEU A 78 -9.98 6.55 -0.33
N ALA A 79 -11.03 6.83 0.44
CA ALA A 79 -12.35 6.22 0.31
C ALA A 79 -13.24 6.85 -0.80
N THR A 80 -12.86 8.00 -1.35
CA THR A 80 -13.69 8.79 -2.28
C THR A 80 -13.00 9.07 -3.62
N GLY A 81 -13.79 9.53 -4.60
CA GLY A 81 -13.29 9.87 -5.94
C GLY A 81 -12.61 8.69 -6.66
N SER A 82 -11.65 9.00 -7.53
CA SER A 82 -10.90 7.99 -8.29
C SER A 82 -10.11 7.03 -7.40
N SER A 83 -9.62 7.50 -6.25
CA SER A 83 -8.96 6.64 -5.27
C SER A 83 -9.91 5.63 -4.66
N GLY A 84 -11.10 6.08 -4.24
CA GLY A 84 -12.15 5.21 -3.74
C GLY A 84 -12.58 4.17 -4.77
N CYS A 85 -12.85 4.58 -6.01
CA CYS A 85 -13.21 3.65 -7.09
C CYS A 85 -12.15 2.58 -7.31
N PHE A 86 -10.86 2.97 -7.33
CA PHE A 86 -9.75 2.03 -7.47
C PHE A 86 -9.72 1.01 -6.33
N TYR A 87 -9.79 1.46 -5.07
CA TYR A 87 -9.71 0.54 -3.93
C TYR A 87 -10.95 -0.34 -3.80
N ARG A 88 -12.15 0.16 -4.11
CA ARG A 88 -13.37 -0.67 -4.17
C ARG A 88 -13.20 -1.79 -5.18
N TYR A 89 -12.77 -1.46 -6.41
CA TYR A 89 -12.50 -2.47 -7.43
C TYR A 89 -11.49 -3.53 -6.96
N ILE A 90 -10.40 -3.11 -6.31
CA ILE A 90 -9.42 -4.04 -5.76
C ILE A 90 -10.02 -4.92 -4.67
N ILE A 91 -10.78 -4.36 -3.74
CA ILE A 91 -11.39 -5.12 -2.64
C ILE A 91 -12.36 -6.17 -3.21
N ASP A 92 -13.27 -5.74 -4.07
CA ASP A 92 -14.34 -6.59 -4.61
C ASP A 92 -13.79 -7.71 -5.52
N ASN A 93 -12.73 -7.44 -6.29
CA ASN A 93 -12.21 -8.38 -7.30
C ASN A 93 -10.98 -9.16 -6.84
N TYR A 94 -10.20 -8.64 -5.88
CA TYR A 94 -8.93 -9.22 -5.44
C TYR A 94 -8.89 -9.53 -3.95
N GLY A 95 -10.06 -9.61 -3.31
CA GLY A 95 -10.24 -10.20 -1.97
C GLY A 95 -9.86 -9.29 -0.81
N GLY A 96 -9.63 -8.00 -1.07
CA GLY A 96 -9.35 -7.02 -0.04
C GLY A 96 -8.04 -6.26 -0.22
N LEU A 97 -7.81 -5.34 0.71
CA LEU A 97 -6.68 -4.42 0.74
C LEU A 97 -5.95 -4.54 2.08
N ARG A 98 -4.63 -4.67 2.02
CA ARG A 98 -3.73 -4.74 3.17
C ARG A 98 -2.56 -3.79 2.96
N LEU A 99 -1.89 -3.42 4.05
CA LEU A 99 -0.71 -2.56 3.98
C LEU A 99 0.48 -3.23 4.65
N GLY A 100 1.55 -3.40 3.88
CA GLY A 100 2.84 -3.86 4.37
C GLY A 100 3.85 -2.73 4.45
N PHE A 101 4.88 -2.86 5.27
CA PHE A 101 5.95 -1.88 5.38
C PHE A 101 7.30 -2.50 5.77
N VAL A 102 8.37 -1.79 5.44
CA VAL A 102 9.75 -2.08 5.82
C VAL A 102 10.35 -0.82 6.44
N ILE A 103 10.95 -0.95 7.62
CA ILE A 103 11.68 0.14 8.28
C ILE A 103 13.02 0.31 7.58
N VAL A 104 13.39 1.56 7.29
CA VAL A 104 14.60 1.91 6.54
C VAL A 104 15.22 3.19 7.09
N ASP A 105 16.54 3.29 7.00
CA ASP A 105 17.27 4.49 7.43
C ASP A 105 17.12 5.65 6.44
N ASN A 106 17.09 5.34 5.14
CA ASN A 106 16.95 6.32 4.07
C ASN A 106 15.73 6.03 3.15
N PRO A 107 14.51 6.48 3.52
CA PRO A 107 13.31 6.21 2.72
C PRO A 107 13.36 6.76 1.29
N ASN A 108 14.17 7.80 1.02
CA ASN A 108 14.25 8.38 -0.32
C ASN A 108 15.01 7.49 -1.30
N GLU A 109 16.12 6.93 -0.86
CA GLU A 109 16.93 6.01 -1.64
C GLU A 109 16.22 4.66 -1.79
N MET A 110 15.65 4.17 -0.69
CA MET A 110 14.97 2.88 -0.69
C MET A 110 13.71 2.86 -1.57
N GLU A 111 12.95 3.96 -1.64
CA GLU A 111 11.81 4.04 -2.56
C GLU A 111 12.26 3.85 -4.02
N LYS A 112 13.33 4.53 -4.45
CA LYS A 112 13.88 4.37 -5.81
C LYS A 112 14.33 2.94 -6.07
N TYR A 113 14.96 2.32 -5.08
CA TYR A 113 15.37 0.91 -5.13
C TYR A 113 14.16 -0.02 -5.34
N TYR A 114 13.11 0.10 -4.52
CA TYR A 114 11.92 -0.76 -4.65
C TYR A 114 11.16 -0.54 -5.96
N PHE A 115 11.08 0.69 -6.47
CA PHE A 115 10.51 0.95 -7.80
C PHE A 115 11.34 0.29 -8.92
N LYS A 116 12.68 0.37 -8.85
CA LYS A 116 13.57 -0.28 -9.82
C LYS A 116 13.38 -1.80 -9.80
N GLU A 117 13.35 -2.39 -8.60
CA GLU A 117 13.11 -3.83 -8.41
C GLU A 117 11.74 -4.26 -8.95
N TYR A 118 10.69 -3.51 -8.65
CA TYR A 118 9.34 -3.79 -9.14
C TYR A 118 9.29 -3.76 -10.66
N ARG A 119 9.81 -2.70 -11.28
CA ARG A 119 9.81 -2.55 -12.74
C ARG A 119 10.67 -3.63 -13.41
N ALA A 120 11.82 -3.97 -12.82
CA ALA A 120 12.65 -5.05 -13.31
C ALA A 120 11.93 -6.40 -13.26
N ALA A 121 11.03 -6.62 -12.30
CA ALA A 121 10.25 -7.84 -12.14
C ALA A 121 8.99 -7.91 -13.04
N TYR A 122 8.27 -6.80 -13.21
CA TYR A 122 6.95 -6.80 -13.86
C TYR A 122 6.89 -6.04 -15.19
N LEU A 123 7.99 -5.41 -15.60
CA LEU A 123 8.13 -4.57 -16.81
C LEU A 123 7.25 -3.31 -16.82
N GLU A 124 6.63 -2.97 -15.70
CA GLU A 124 5.81 -1.77 -15.51
C GLU A 124 5.91 -1.25 -14.08
N ASN A 125 5.32 -0.07 -13.83
CA ASN A 125 5.19 0.48 -12.47
C ASN A 125 3.96 -0.12 -11.76
N PRO A 126 3.86 -0.03 -10.42
CA PRO A 126 2.64 -0.42 -9.72
C PRO A 126 1.41 0.35 -10.21
N PRO A 127 0.20 -0.26 -10.18
CA PRO A 127 -1.04 0.32 -10.72
C PRO A 127 -1.35 1.75 -10.29
N LYS A 128 -1.06 2.10 -9.02
CA LYS A 128 -1.34 3.42 -8.46
C LYS A 128 -0.07 4.27 -8.33
N SER A 129 0.88 4.09 -9.25
CA SER A 129 2.13 4.84 -9.27
C SER A 129 1.91 6.34 -9.48
N LYS A 130 2.68 7.18 -8.77
CA LYS A 130 2.79 8.62 -9.07
C LYS A 130 3.68 8.91 -10.27
N VAL A 131 4.60 7.99 -10.56
CA VAL A 131 5.43 8.01 -11.75
C VAL A 131 4.60 7.36 -12.84
N GLY A 132 3.86 8.18 -13.58
CA GLY A 132 3.24 7.82 -14.84
C GLY A 132 4.28 7.32 -15.83
#